data_AF-A0A6P3QH56-F1
#
_entry.id   AF-A0A6P3QH56-F1
#
_cell.length_a   1.000
_cell.length_b   1.000
_cell.length_c   1.000
_cell.angle_alpha   90.00
_cell.angle_beta   90.00
_cell.angle_gamma   90.00
#
_symmetry.space_group_name_H-M   'P 1'
#
loop_
_entity.id
_entity.type
_entity.pdbx_description
1 polymer ?
#
loop_
_entity_poly.entity_id
_entity_poly.type
_entity_poly.pdbx_seq_one_letter_code
_entity_poly.pdbx_strand_id
1 'polypeptide(L)'
;MEKFQAVLNLHHKHQSALGYGVVTLLTAGMERIFSTAVFQCPCSATWNLSYGLVFLLVPALALFLLGYVLSARTWRLLTGCCAPGARAGCGVGMRRTLVCAQLSGVAALAPLTWVAVALLGGAFYECAASGSNVVARHLCPGDDPDCAAQLPLVPCNQAKAPVQGLLKELRAQSQVLGWILIAAVIIFLLIVTSISQCISPVSFMQLKFWKIYLEQEQKILKSEATQHAAELAKENVKCFLDCSQPKEFNTPTMKDWQQISSLYTFNPKEQYYSMLHKYVNKKVKSQSIRSSEGDAVVPVLGFVDSPGMNASTEL
;
A
#
# COMPACT_ATOMS: atom_id res chain seq x y z
N MET A 1 17.48 -28.78 17.85
CA MET A 1 17.58 -27.31 17.72
C MET A 1 18.03 -26.87 16.33
N GLU A 2 18.99 -27.54 15.68
CA GLU A 2 19.48 -27.16 14.34
C GLU A 2 18.41 -27.17 13.23
N LYS A 3 17.47 -28.12 13.24
CA LYS A 3 16.35 -28.16 12.29
C LYS A 3 15.41 -26.96 12.43
N PHE A 4 15.18 -26.51 13.66
CA PHE A 4 14.41 -25.29 13.94
C PHE A 4 15.13 -24.04 13.44
N GLN A 5 16.46 -23.99 13.61
CA GLN A 5 17.28 -22.88 13.12
C GLN A 5 17.36 -22.87 11.59
N ALA A 6 17.38 -24.03 10.94
CA ALA A 6 17.29 -24.16 9.48
C ALA A 6 15.93 -23.68 8.96
N VAL A 7 14.83 -24.02 9.65
CA VAL A 7 13.48 -23.55 9.32
C VAL A 7 13.35 -22.04 9.57
N LEU A 8 13.88 -21.51 10.67
CA LEU A 8 13.91 -20.07 10.94
C LEU A 8 14.73 -19.31 9.89
N ASN A 9 15.89 -19.84 9.51
CA ASN A 9 16.74 -19.26 8.48
C ASN A 9 16.04 -19.28 7.11
N LEU A 10 15.30 -20.35 6.79
CA LEU A 10 14.50 -20.42 5.57
C LEU A 10 13.34 -19.41 5.60
N HIS A 11 12.66 -19.29 6.74
CA HIS A 11 11.60 -18.31 6.96
C HIS A 11 12.13 -16.88 6.82
N HIS A 12 13.27 -16.55 7.42
CA HIS A 12 13.89 -15.24 7.29
C HIS A 12 14.37 -14.97 5.85
N LYS A 13 14.92 -15.99 5.18
CA LYS A 13 15.39 -15.88 3.79
C LYS A 13 14.25 -15.65 2.79
N HIS A 14 13.07 -16.22 3.04
CA HIS A 14 11.90 -16.14 2.16
C HIS A 14 10.73 -15.37 2.77
N GLN A 15 10.97 -14.52 3.77
CA GLN A 15 9.93 -13.85 4.55
C GLN A 15 8.95 -13.06 3.67
N SER A 16 9.45 -12.39 2.62
CA SER A 16 8.59 -11.68 1.67
C SER A 16 7.69 -12.62 0.85
N ALA A 17 8.23 -13.73 0.35
CA ALA A 17 7.48 -14.68 -0.47
C ALA A 17 6.42 -15.42 0.36
N LEU A 18 6.76 -15.82 1.59
CA LEU A 18 5.83 -16.43 2.54
C LEU A 18 4.74 -15.43 2.95
N GLY A 19 5.11 -14.17 3.20
CA GLY A 19 4.16 -13.10 3.47
C GLY A 19 3.14 -12.91 2.35
N TYR A 20 3.58 -12.85 1.09
CA TYR A 20 2.65 -12.76 -0.05
C TYR A 20 1.77 -14.01 -0.18
N GLY A 21 2.30 -15.21 0.10
CA GLY A 21 1.52 -16.44 0.11
C GLY A 21 0.40 -16.41 1.17
N VAL A 22 0.73 -16.01 2.40
CA VAL A 22 -0.25 -15.88 3.49
C VAL A 22 -1.31 -14.83 3.17
N VAL A 23 -0.92 -13.66 2.65
CA VAL A 23 -1.86 -12.60 2.26
C VAL A 23 -2.80 -13.10 1.15
N THR A 24 -2.28 -13.85 0.19
CA THR A 24 -3.09 -14.45 -0.89
C THR A 24 -4.11 -15.45 -0.35
N LEU A 25 -3.68 -16.35 0.55
CA LEU A 25 -4.55 -17.33 1.21
C LEU A 25 -5.64 -16.65 2.06
N LEU A 26 -5.27 -15.63 2.83
CA LEU A 26 -6.22 -14.85 3.63
C LEU A 26 -7.23 -14.10 2.74
N THR A 27 -6.79 -13.55 1.62
CA THR A 27 -7.68 -12.86 0.67
C THR A 27 -8.66 -13.84 0.02
N ALA A 28 -8.19 -15.02 -0.39
CA ALA A 28 -9.04 -16.06 -0.93
C ALA A 28 -10.03 -16.61 0.12
N GLY A 29 -9.59 -16.80 1.36
CA GLY A 29 -10.46 -17.21 2.46
C GLY A 29 -11.51 -16.16 2.80
N MET A 30 -11.13 -14.88 2.81
CA MET A 30 -12.04 -13.76 3.04
C MET A 30 -13.09 -13.67 1.93
N GLU A 31 -12.69 -13.73 0.65
CA GLU A 31 -13.64 -13.77 -0.47
C GLU A 31 -14.63 -14.91 -0.29
N ARG A 32 -14.17 -16.13 0.00
CA ARG A 32 -15.04 -17.30 0.19
C ARG A 32 -16.04 -17.10 1.32
N ILE A 33 -15.65 -16.49 2.43
CA ILE A 33 -16.56 -16.19 3.54
C ILE A 33 -17.60 -15.15 3.11
N PHE A 34 -17.19 -14.05 2.46
CA PHE A 34 -18.13 -13.02 2.02
C PHE A 34 -19.10 -13.54 0.93
N SER A 35 -18.61 -14.33 -0.01
CA SER A 35 -19.44 -14.86 -1.11
C SER A 35 -20.39 -15.98 -0.69
N THR A 36 -20.05 -16.75 0.35
CA THR A 36 -20.92 -17.86 0.83
C THR A 36 -21.80 -17.50 2.02
N ALA A 37 -21.36 -16.59 2.91
CA ALA A 37 -22.08 -16.28 4.15
C ALA A 37 -22.91 -14.99 4.08
N VAL A 38 -22.57 -14.04 3.20
CA VAL A 38 -23.17 -12.70 3.21
C VAL A 38 -23.81 -12.32 1.87
N PHE A 39 -23.31 -12.86 0.76
CA PHE A 39 -23.77 -12.47 -0.57
C PHE A 39 -24.93 -13.34 -1.07
N GLN A 40 -26.10 -12.71 -1.20
CA GLN A 40 -27.24 -13.26 -1.94
C GLN A 40 -27.71 -12.20 -2.93
N CYS A 41 -27.74 -12.54 -4.23
CA CYS A 41 -28.18 -11.59 -5.25
C CYS A 41 -29.70 -11.38 -5.11
N PRO A 42 -30.20 -10.13 -5.09
CA PRO A 42 -31.63 -9.85 -4.87
C PRO A 42 -32.51 -10.21 -6.08
N CYS A 43 -31.92 -10.52 -7.24
CA CYS A 43 -32.60 -10.88 -8.48
C CYS A 43 -33.69 -9.90 -8.90
N SER A 44 -33.36 -8.63 -8.81
CA SER A 44 -34.18 -7.48 -9.19
C SER A 44 -33.47 -6.70 -10.29
N ALA A 45 -34.20 -6.37 -11.35
CA ALA A 45 -33.67 -5.62 -12.50
C ALA A 45 -33.00 -4.29 -12.12
N THR A 46 -33.47 -3.62 -11.06
CA THR A 46 -32.96 -2.30 -10.65
C THR A 46 -31.82 -2.37 -9.65
N TRP A 47 -31.75 -3.42 -8.83
CA TRP A 47 -30.80 -3.52 -7.70
C TRP A 47 -29.61 -4.43 -7.96
N ASN A 48 -29.70 -5.36 -8.91
CA ASN A 48 -28.64 -6.32 -9.20
C ASN A 48 -27.29 -5.64 -9.53
N LEU A 49 -27.32 -4.59 -10.35
CA LEU A 49 -26.13 -3.85 -10.76
C LEU A 49 -25.44 -3.17 -9.56
N SER A 50 -26.19 -2.37 -8.81
CA SER A 50 -25.64 -1.61 -7.67
C SER A 50 -25.19 -2.54 -6.55
N TYR A 51 -25.97 -3.58 -6.24
CA TYR A 51 -25.64 -4.55 -5.21
C TYR A 51 -24.34 -5.30 -5.54
N GLY A 52 -24.21 -5.87 -6.74
CA GLY A 52 -22.99 -6.57 -7.15
C GLY A 52 -21.76 -5.66 -7.17
N LEU A 53 -21.89 -4.41 -7.66
CA LEU A 53 -20.79 -3.44 -7.68
C LEU A 53 -20.34 -3.00 -6.28
N VAL A 54 -21.26 -2.84 -5.33
CA VAL A 54 -20.92 -2.47 -3.94
C VAL A 54 -20.04 -3.54 -3.30
N PHE A 55 -20.43 -4.81 -3.41
CA PHE A 55 -19.64 -5.92 -2.86
C PHE A 55 -18.29 -6.12 -3.57
N LEU A 56 -18.20 -5.74 -4.85
CA LEU A 56 -16.94 -5.76 -5.58
C LEU A 56 -16.01 -4.60 -5.19
N LEU A 57 -16.53 -3.36 -5.13
CA LEU A 57 -15.72 -2.14 -5.06
C LEU A 57 -15.52 -1.57 -3.65
N VAL A 58 -16.48 -1.75 -2.73
CA VAL A 58 -16.35 -1.17 -1.37
C VAL A 58 -15.22 -1.82 -0.58
N PRO A 59 -15.05 -3.16 -0.55
CA PRO A 59 -13.89 -3.77 0.09
C PRO A 59 -12.58 -3.35 -0.57
N ALA A 60 -12.56 -3.18 -1.90
CA ALA A 60 -11.41 -2.66 -2.62
C ALA A 60 -11.05 -1.23 -2.17
N LEU A 61 -12.04 -0.35 -2.02
CA LEU A 61 -11.84 1.01 -1.52
C LEU A 61 -11.35 1.01 -0.06
N ALA A 62 -11.90 0.15 0.80
CA ALA A 62 -11.45 0.01 2.19
C ALA A 62 -9.98 -0.42 2.25
N LEU A 63 -9.58 -1.42 1.45
CA LEU A 63 -8.18 -1.85 1.34
C LEU A 63 -7.27 -0.73 0.80
N PHE A 64 -7.76 0.07 -0.15
CA PHE A 64 -7.00 1.19 -0.70
C PHE A 64 -6.73 2.26 0.36
N LEU A 65 -7.76 2.67 1.10
CA LEU A 65 -7.66 3.63 2.18
C LEU A 65 -6.75 3.11 3.31
N LEU A 66 -6.87 1.84 3.67
CA LEU A 66 -5.99 1.20 4.64
C LEU A 66 -4.54 1.22 4.17
N GLY A 67 -4.27 0.99 2.88
CA GLY A 67 -2.95 1.11 2.28
C GLY A 67 -2.31 2.49 2.45
N TYR A 68 -3.11 3.57 2.35
CA TYR A 68 -2.61 4.92 2.64
C TYR A 68 -2.32 5.12 4.12
N VAL A 69 -3.23 4.70 5.00
CA VAL A 69 -3.14 4.89 6.45
C VAL A 69 -1.94 4.12 7.03
N LEU A 70 -1.64 2.92 6.53
CA LEU A 70 -0.51 2.13 7.01
C LEU A 70 0.85 2.58 6.44
N SER A 71 0.86 3.44 5.42
CA SER A 71 2.10 3.88 4.81
C SER A 71 2.73 5.06 5.58
N ALA A 72 3.88 4.81 6.20
CA ALA A 72 4.69 5.84 6.84
C ALA A 72 5.11 6.98 5.89
N ARG A 73 5.23 6.70 4.58
CA ARG A 73 5.54 7.70 3.56
C ARG A 73 4.38 8.69 3.37
N THR A 74 3.13 8.25 3.53
CA THR A 74 1.94 9.13 3.58
C THR A 74 2.04 10.12 4.72
N TRP A 75 2.38 9.63 5.92
CA TRP A 75 2.50 10.48 7.11
C TRP A 75 3.66 11.46 7.01
N ARG A 76 4.82 11.06 6.47
CA ARG A 76 5.93 12.00 6.19
C ARG A 76 5.53 13.14 5.25
N LEU A 77 4.59 12.90 4.33
CA LEU A 77 4.07 13.90 3.41
C LEU A 77 3.01 14.83 4.04
N LEU A 78 2.20 14.32 4.95
CA LEU A 78 1.05 15.03 5.53
C LEU A 78 1.41 15.77 6.84
N THR A 79 2.26 15.18 7.68
CA THR A 79 2.65 15.73 8.98
C THR A 79 3.40 17.05 8.81
N GLY A 80 2.87 18.13 9.40
CA GLY A 80 3.45 19.48 9.33
C GLY A 80 3.01 20.32 8.11
N CYS A 81 2.16 19.80 7.21
CA CYS A 81 1.66 20.55 6.05
C CYS A 81 0.64 21.66 6.42
N CYS A 82 -0.04 21.54 7.56
CA CYS A 82 -1.07 22.48 8.03
C CYS A 82 -0.59 23.42 9.15
N ALA A 83 0.71 23.41 9.47
CA ALA A 83 1.26 24.31 10.48
C ALA A 83 1.35 25.75 9.94
N PRO A 84 0.94 26.79 10.71
CA PRO A 84 1.07 28.18 10.31
C PRO A 84 2.53 28.52 9.96
N GLY A 85 2.79 28.95 8.71
CA GLY A 85 4.13 29.31 8.23
C GLY A 85 4.80 28.31 7.28
N ALA A 86 4.14 27.19 6.93
CA ALA A 86 4.62 26.28 5.89
C ALA A 86 4.57 26.95 4.51
N ARG A 87 5.67 27.60 4.10
CA ARG A 87 5.81 28.23 2.78
C ARG A 87 5.69 27.18 1.67
N ALA A 88 4.57 27.20 0.97
CA ALA A 88 4.35 26.47 -0.28
C ALA A 88 5.32 26.97 -1.36
N GLY A 89 6.39 26.21 -1.60
CA GLY A 89 7.25 26.41 -2.78
C GLY A 89 6.64 25.69 -3.98
N CYS A 90 6.12 26.44 -4.96
CA CYS A 90 5.49 25.91 -6.18
C CYS A 90 6.41 25.17 -7.18
N GLY A 91 7.69 24.92 -6.84
CA GLY A 91 8.54 23.95 -7.56
C GLY A 91 8.33 22.49 -7.12
N VAL A 92 7.49 22.28 -6.09
CA VAL A 92 7.23 21.00 -5.40
C VAL A 92 6.10 20.19 -6.05
N GLY A 93 5.35 20.76 -7.00
CA GLY A 93 4.17 20.13 -7.62
C GLY A 93 4.50 18.79 -8.30
N MET A 94 5.43 18.78 -9.27
CA MET A 94 5.80 17.58 -10.02
C MET A 94 6.45 16.49 -9.15
N ARG A 95 7.20 16.91 -8.13
CA ARG A 95 7.86 16.01 -7.19
C ARG A 95 6.85 15.37 -6.24
N ARG A 96 5.88 16.16 -5.74
CA ARG A 96 4.82 15.69 -4.86
C ARG A 96 3.84 14.79 -5.61
N THR A 97 3.51 15.11 -6.87
CA THR A 97 2.68 14.23 -7.71
C THR A 97 3.37 12.90 -8.01
N LEU A 98 4.68 12.89 -8.29
CA LEU A 98 5.44 11.65 -8.51
C LEU A 98 5.46 10.77 -7.25
N VAL A 99 5.68 11.35 -6.08
CA VAL A 99 5.68 10.61 -4.81
C VAL A 99 4.26 10.11 -4.48
N CYS A 100 3.23 10.93 -4.69
CA CYS A 100 1.84 10.51 -4.55
C CYS A 100 1.50 9.36 -5.51
N ALA A 101 1.90 9.43 -6.78
CA ALA A 101 1.65 8.37 -7.76
C ALA A 101 2.33 7.04 -7.36
N GLN A 102 3.57 7.10 -6.85
CA GLN A 102 4.25 5.91 -6.32
C GLN A 102 3.51 5.32 -5.12
N LEU A 103 3.07 6.18 -4.20
CA LEU A 103 2.31 5.78 -3.03
C LEU A 103 0.97 5.15 -3.41
N SER A 104 0.23 5.78 -4.34
CA SER A 104 -1.00 5.25 -4.91
C SER A 104 -0.80 3.89 -5.56
N GLY A 105 0.28 3.72 -6.32
CA GLY A 105 0.61 2.45 -7.00
C GLY A 105 0.83 1.30 -6.01
N VAL A 106 1.53 1.55 -4.91
CA VAL A 106 1.73 0.54 -3.85
C VAL A 106 0.43 0.26 -3.09
N ALA A 107 -0.33 1.30 -2.75
CA ALA A 107 -1.61 1.15 -2.05
C ALA A 107 -2.68 0.45 -2.90
N ALA A 108 -2.60 0.54 -4.23
CA ALA A 108 -3.54 -0.10 -5.16
C ALA A 108 -3.36 -1.62 -5.31
N LEU A 109 -2.26 -2.19 -4.84
CA LEU A 109 -1.99 -3.64 -4.99
C LEU A 109 -3.05 -4.50 -4.31
N ALA A 110 -3.33 -4.26 -3.03
CA ALA A 110 -4.34 -5.02 -2.28
C ALA A 110 -5.76 -4.90 -2.89
N PRO A 111 -6.25 -3.70 -3.25
CA PRO A 111 -7.50 -3.52 -3.99
C PRO A 111 -7.57 -4.31 -5.30
N LEU A 112 -6.51 -4.25 -6.12
CA LEU A 112 -6.45 -4.96 -7.40
C LEU A 112 -6.46 -6.47 -7.19
N THR A 113 -5.75 -6.98 -6.18
CA THR A 113 -5.79 -8.41 -5.82
C THR A 113 -7.18 -8.84 -5.36
N TRP A 114 -7.87 -8.03 -4.56
CA TRP A 114 -9.25 -8.31 -4.14
C TRP A 114 -10.19 -8.40 -5.36
N VAL A 115 -10.17 -7.39 -6.24
CA VAL A 115 -11.02 -7.36 -7.43
C VAL A 115 -10.74 -8.57 -8.33
N ALA A 116 -9.47 -8.93 -8.53
CA ALA A 116 -9.11 -10.11 -9.31
C ALA A 116 -9.66 -11.41 -8.69
N VAL A 117 -9.49 -11.61 -7.38
CA VAL A 117 -10.00 -12.80 -6.68
C VAL A 117 -11.53 -12.85 -6.71
N ALA A 118 -12.20 -11.72 -6.48
CA ALA A 118 -13.66 -11.61 -6.56
C ALA A 118 -14.20 -11.89 -7.98
N LEU A 119 -13.51 -11.43 -9.03
CA LEU A 119 -13.85 -11.76 -10.42
C LEU A 119 -13.65 -13.25 -10.74
N LEU A 120 -12.63 -13.89 -10.21
CA LEU A 120 -12.46 -15.34 -10.35
C LEU A 120 -13.57 -16.13 -9.64
N GLY A 121 -14.07 -15.61 -8.51
CA GLY A 121 -15.24 -16.15 -7.80
C GLY A 121 -16.54 -16.04 -8.59
N GLY A 122 -16.68 -15.02 -9.46
CA GLY A 122 -17.78 -14.88 -10.42
C GLY A 122 -19.09 -14.33 -9.83
N ALA A 123 -19.41 -14.63 -8.58
CA ALA A 123 -20.72 -14.31 -7.99
C ALA A 123 -21.11 -12.82 -8.03
N PHE A 124 -20.18 -11.91 -7.70
CA PHE A 124 -20.46 -10.47 -7.70
C PHE A 124 -20.65 -9.93 -9.12
N TYR A 125 -19.83 -10.41 -10.08
CA TYR A 125 -19.94 -10.03 -11.48
C TYR A 125 -21.22 -10.57 -12.12
N GLU A 126 -21.57 -11.84 -11.88
CA GLU A 126 -22.81 -12.45 -12.36
C GLU A 126 -24.04 -11.64 -11.93
N CYS A 127 -24.10 -11.25 -10.66
CA CYS A 127 -25.17 -10.40 -10.15
C CYS A 127 -25.13 -9.01 -10.80
N ALA A 128 -23.98 -8.32 -10.83
CA ALA A 128 -23.88 -6.97 -11.39
C ALA A 128 -24.22 -6.93 -12.90
N ALA A 129 -23.67 -7.86 -13.66
CA ALA A 129 -23.83 -7.96 -15.11
C ALA A 129 -25.28 -8.30 -15.50
N SER A 130 -25.97 -9.12 -14.70
CA SER A 130 -27.38 -9.46 -14.95
C SER A 130 -28.33 -8.25 -14.88
N GLY A 131 -27.97 -7.21 -14.12
CA GLY A 131 -28.72 -5.95 -14.04
C GLY A 131 -28.21 -4.86 -15.00
N SER A 132 -27.25 -5.16 -15.86
CA SER A 132 -26.66 -4.18 -16.78
C SER A 132 -27.34 -4.21 -18.14
N ASN A 133 -27.92 -3.08 -18.54
CA ASN A 133 -28.52 -2.91 -19.87
C ASN A 133 -27.51 -3.12 -21.02
N VAL A 134 -26.23 -2.80 -20.79
CA VAL A 134 -25.18 -2.98 -21.80
C VAL A 134 -24.91 -4.47 -22.01
N VAL A 135 -24.79 -5.23 -20.93
CA VAL A 135 -24.55 -6.67 -20.99
C VAL A 135 -25.77 -7.38 -21.57
N ALA A 136 -26.98 -6.97 -21.18
CA ALA A 136 -28.23 -7.49 -21.74
C ALA A 136 -28.27 -7.39 -23.27
N ARG A 137 -27.90 -6.25 -23.85
CA ARG A 137 -27.83 -6.07 -25.31
C ARG A 137 -26.81 -6.96 -26.02
N HIS A 138 -25.70 -7.29 -25.35
CA HIS A 138 -24.67 -8.15 -25.94
C HIS A 138 -25.03 -9.63 -25.85
N LEU A 139 -25.71 -10.05 -24.78
CA LEU A 139 -26.04 -11.46 -24.52
C LEU A 139 -27.40 -11.88 -25.09
N CYS A 140 -28.35 -10.95 -25.22
CA CYS A 140 -29.66 -11.20 -25.81
C CYS A 140 -29.66 -10.77 -27.28
N PRO A 141 -29.60 -11.71 -28.24
CA PRO A 141 -29.60 -11.37 -29.66
C PRO A 141 -30.93 -10.72 -30.08
N GLY A 142 -30.85 -9.64 -30.87
CA GLY A 142 -32.02 -8.98 -31.46
C GLY A 142 -32.89 -8.17 -30.50
N ASP A 143 -32.37 -7.76 -29.34
CA ASP A 143 -33.12 -7.03 -28.29
C ASP A 143 -34.40 -7.76 -27.85
N ASP A 144 -34.34 -9.09 -27.72
CA ASP A 144 -35.46 -9.88 -27.21
C ASP A 144 -35.89 -9.37 -25.81
N PRO A 145 -37.10 -8.79 -25.68
CA PRO A 145 -37.55 -8.21 -24.42
C PRO A 145 -37.78 -9.26 -23.34
N ASP A 146 -38.06 -10.52 -23.70
CA ASP A 146 -38.23 -11.61 -22.72
C ASP A 146 -36.87 -12.05 -22.16
N CYS A 147 -35.83 -12.10 -23.00
CA CYS A 147 -34.46 -12.35 -22.57
C CYS A 147 -33.95 -11.27 -21.61
N ALA A 148 -34.12 -9.99 -21.98
CA ALA A 148 -33.67 -8.87 -21.16
C ALA A 148 -34.43 -8.78 -19.82
N ALA A 149 -35.73 -9.08 -19.82
CA ALA A 149 -36.54 -9.11 -18.60
C ALA A 149 -36.18 -10.27 -17.66
N GLN A 150 -35.76 -11.41 -18.21
CA GLN A 150 -35.39 -12.60 -17.43
C GLN A 150 -33.92 -12.61 -16.99
N LEU A 151 -33.04 -11.83 -17.62
CA LEU A 151 -31.61 -11.79 -17.30
C LEU A 151 -31.31 -11.52 -15.80
N PRO A 152 -31.99 -10.59 -15.10
CA PRO A 152 -31.77 -10.34 -13.67
C PRO A 152 -32.11 -11.53 -12.76
N LEU A 153 -32.90 -12.50 -13.24
CA LEU A 153 -33.32 -13.69 -12.50
C LEU A 153 -32.32 -14.86 -12.64
N VAL A 154 -31.41 -14.77 -13.61
CA VAL A 154 -30.43 -15.83 -13.93
C VAL A 154 -29.52 -16.18 -12.75
N PRO A 155 -28.97 -15.22 -11.96
CA PRO A 155 -28.14 -15.53 -10.80
C PRO A 155 -28.87 -16.32 -9.70
N CYS A 156 -30.20 -16.22 -9.61
CA CYS A 156 -31.02 -16.96 -8.66
C CYS A 156 -31.53 -18.31 -9.18
N ASN A 157 -31.15 -18.71 -10.40
CA ASN A 157 -31.70 -19.89 -11.07
C ASN A 157 -33.23 -19.85 -11.26
N GLN A 158 -33.79 -18.66 -11.46
CA GLN A 158 -35.24 -18.45 -11.63
C GLN A 158 -35.63 -18.14 -13.08
N ALA A 159 -34.67 -18.02 -14.00
CA ALA A 159 -34.94 -17.79 -15.42
C ALA A 159 -35.33 -19.09 -16.13
N LYS A 160 -36.08 -18.98 -17.24
CA LYS A 160 -36.43 -20.13 -18.07
C LYS A 160 -35.22 -20.57 -18.91
N ALA A 161 -35.16 -21.86 -19.26
CA ALA A 161 -34.28 -22.30 -20.35
C ALA A 161 -34.79 -21.67 -21.67
N PRO A 162 -33.93 -21.08 -22.54
CA PRO A 162 -32.47 -21.15 -22.61
C PRO A 162 -31.70 -20.03 -21.88
N VAL A 163 -32.37 -18.98 -21.40
CA VAL A 163 -31.76 -17.79 -20.76
C VAL A 163 -30.92 -18.17 -19.54
N GLN A 164 -31.33 -19.19 -18.79
CA GLN A 164 -30.56 -19.75 -17.67
C GLN A 164 -29.14 -20.21 -18.08
N GLY A 165 -28.93 -20.60 -19.35
CA GLY A 165 -27.62 -20.98 -19.88
C GLY A 165 -26.61 -19.82 -19.92
N LEU A 166 -27.08 -18.58 -19.96
CA LEU A 166 -26.25 -17.37 -19.96
C LEU A 166 -25.45 -17.19 -18.66
N LEU A 167 -25.84 -17.86 -17.56
CA LEU A 167 -25.06 -17.85 -16.33
C LEU A 167 -23.63 -18.36 -16.55
N LYS A 168 -23.46 -19.39 -17.38
CA LYS A 168 -22.13 -19.95 -17.70
C LYS A 168 -21.28 -18.96 -18.49
N GLU A 169 -21.91 -18.22 -19.41
CA GLU A 169 -21.25 -17.17 -20.19
C GLU A 169 -20.81 -16.01 -19.28
N LEU A 170 -21.68 -15.53 -18.39
CA LEU A 170 -21.35 -14.49 -17.41
C LEU A 170 -20.20 -14.92 -16.49
N ARG A 171 -20.21 -16.17 -16.02
CA ARG A 171 -19.12 -16.73 -15.21
C ARG A 171 -17.81 -16.79 -15.99
N ALA A 172 -17.85 -17.25 -17.23
CA ALA A 172 -16.67 -17.31 -18.10
C ALA A 172 -16.10 -15.90 -18.35
N GLN A 173 -16.94 -14.92 -18.66
CA GLN A 173 -16.52 -13.52 -18.80
C GLN A 173 -15.87 -12.98 -17.54
N SER A 174 -16.45 -13.23 -16.37
CA SER A 174 -15.86 -12.82 -15.08
C SER A 174 -14.47 -13.42 -14.86
N GLN A 175 -14.31 -14.73 -15.09
CA GLN A 175 -13.04 -15.42 -14.89
C GLN A 175 -11.97 -14.96 -15.90
N VAL A 176 -12.34 -14.75 -17.16
CA VAL A 176 -11.43 -14.21 -18.19
C VAL A 176 -11.00 -12.79 -17.81
N LEU A 177 -11.92 -11.92 -17.38
CA LEU A 177 -11.59 -10.57 -16.89
C LEU A 177 -10.66 -10.62 -15.67
N GLY A 178 -10.90 -11.54 -14.73
CA GLY A 178 -10.04 -11.77 -13.57
C GLY A 178 -8.60 -12.13 -13.98
N TRP A 179 -8.43 -13.08 -14.91
CA TRP A 179 -7.10 -13.48 -15.42
C TRP A 179 -6.42 -12.38 -16.21
N ILE A 180 -7.16 -11.65 -17.05
CA ILE A 180 -6.63 -10.49 -17.79
C ILE A 180 -6.12 -9.43 -16.80
N LEU A 181 -6.87 -9.14 -15.74
CA LEU A 181 -6.47 -8.18 -14.71
C LEU A 181 -5.18 -8.63 -14.01
N ILE A 182 -5.09 -9.90 -13.61
CA ILE A 182 -3.88 -10.46 -12.98
C ILE A 182 -2.66 -10.30 -13.91
N ALA A 183 -2.80 -10.71 -15.18
CA ALA A 183 -1.74 -10.61 -16.16
C ALA A 183 -1.30 -9.14 -16.38
N ALA A 184 -2.26 -8.22 -16.52
CA ALA A 184 -1.99 -6.80 -16.68
C ALA A 184 -1.23 -6.21 -15.49
N VAL A 185 -1.64 -6.55 -14.25
CA VAL A 185 -0.96 -6.09 -13.03
C VAL A 185 0.47 -6.63 -12.94
N ILE A 186 0.69 -7.91 -13.23
CA ILE A 186 2.03 -8.53 -13.21
C ILE A 186 2.94 -7.85 -14.26
N ILE A 187 2.47 -7.71 -15.50
CA ILE A 187 3.22 -7.06 -16.57
C ILE A 187 3.56 -5.62 -16.20
N PHE A 188 2.58 -4.86 -15.69
CA PHE A 188 2.78 -3.49 -15.25
C PHE A 188 3.85 -3.40 -14.16
N LEU A 189 3.78 -4.26 -13.13
CA LEU A 189 4.78 -4.30 -12.06
C LEU A 189 6.18 -4.64 -12.56
N LEU A 190 6.29 -5.59 -13.50
CA LEU A 190 7.56 -5.96 -14.11
C LEU A 190 8.15 -4.78 -14.89
N ILE A 191 7.34 -4.09 -15.70
CA ILE A 191 7.77 -2.92 -16.47
C ILE A 191 8.24 -1.79 -15.54
N VAL A 192 7.41 -1.42 -14.57
CA VAL A 192 7.72 -0.34 -13.61
C VAL A 192 8.98 -0.66 -12.81
N THR A 193 9.11 -1.89 -12.32
CA THR A 193 10.29 -2.32 -11.54
C THR A 193 11.55 -2.32 -12.41
N SER A 194 11.47 -2.84 -13.63
CA SER A 194 12.60 -2.91 -14.56
C SER A 194 13.07 -1.52 -14.97
N ILE A 195 12.15 -0.63 -15.35
CA ILE A 195 12.46 0.76 -15.70
C ILE A 195 13.05 1.49 -14.50
N SER A 196 12.46 1.36 -13.31
CA SER A 196 12.96 1.99 -12.09
C SER A 196 14.37 1.53 -11.74
N GLN A 197 14.67 0.25 -11.95
CA GLN A 197 16.00 -0.32 -11.71
C GLN A 197 17.01 0.12 -12.78
N CYS A 198 16.61 0.22 -14.06
CA CYS A 198 17.47 0.68 -15.15
C CYS A 198 17.84 2.17 -15.04
N ILE A 199 16.92 3.02 -14.56
CA ILE A 199 17.15 4.46 -14.39
C ILE A 199 17.87 4.76 -13.05
N SER A 200 18.16 3.73 -12.24
CA SER A 200 18.86 3.89 -10.97
C SER A 200 20.25 4.51 -11.17
N PRO A 201 20.55 5.66 -10.54
CA PRO A 201 21.87 6.28 -10.60
C PRO A 201 22.91 5.54 -9.76
N VAL A 202 22.49 4.53 -8.97
CA VAL A 202 23.34 3.74 -8.09
C VAL A 202 23.42 2.28 -8.52
N SER A 203 24.60 1.69 -8.31
CA SER A 203 24.86 0.27 -8.58
C SER A 203 23.99 -0.65 -7.72
N PHE A 204 23.69 -1.85 -8.21
CA PHE A 204 22.89 -2.85 -7.51
C PHE A 204 23.44 -3.23 -6.13
N MET A 205 24.76 -3.40 -6.01
CA MET A 205 25.37 -3.75 -4.71
C MET A 205 25.31 -2.59 -3.73
N GLN A 206 25.47 -1.35 -4.21
CA GLN A 206 25.32 -0.15 -3.41
C GLN A 206 23.87 0.00 -2.91
N LEU A 207 22.88 -0.30 -3.75
CA LEU A 207 21.46 -0.29 -3.37
C LEU A 207 21.15 -1.33 -2.28
N LYS A 208 21.75 -2.53 -2.37
CA LYS A 208 21.62 -3.56 -1.32
C LYS A 208 22.23 -3.10 0.01
N PHE A 209 23.46 -2.59 -0.04
CA PHE A 209 24.12 -2.03 1.15
C PHE A 209 23.27 -0.91 1.77
N TRP A 210 22.68 -0.05 0.95
CA TRP A 210 21.82 1.04 1.39
C TRP A 210 20.61 0.54 2.18
N LYS A 211 19.91 -0.48 1.68
CA LYS A 211 18.79 -1.11 2.41
C LYS A 211 19.23 -1.64 3.78
N ILE A 212 20.38 -2.33 3.82
CA ILE A 212 20.95 -2.85 5.07
C ILE A 212 21.28 -1.70 6.04
N TYR A 213 21.91 -0.63 5.54
CA TYR A 213 22.25 0.54 6.34
C TYR A 213 20.99 1.14 7.01
N LEU A 214 19.91 1.33 6.25
CA LEU A 214 18.68 1.91 6.79
C LEU A 214 17.99 1.02 7.81
N GLU A 215 17.97 -0.29 7.58
CA GLU A 215 17.43 -1.24 8.56
C GLU A 215 18.20 -1.18 9.87
N GLN A 216 19.53 -1.07 9.82
CA GLN A 216 20.37 -0.95 11.00
C GLN A 216 20.22 0.43 11.67
N GLU A 217 20.21 1.51 10.90
CA GLU A 217 19.99 2.87 11.40
C GLU A 217 18.66 2.96 12.16
N GLN A 218 17.58 2.39 11.63
CA GLN A 218 16.27 2.39 12.29
C GLN A 218 16.26 1.57 13.58
N LYS A 219 16.93 0.40 13.60
CA LYS A 219 17.05 -0.44 14.81
C LYS A 219 17.82 0.29 15.91
N ILE A 220 18.97 0.87 15.57
CA ILE A 220 19.82 1.62 16.51
C ILE A 220 19.08 2.85 17.01
N LEU A 221 18.45 3.63 16.11
CA LEU A 221 17.68 4.81 16.49
C LEU A 221 16.56 4.48 17.47
N LYS A 222 15.82 3.38 17.24
CA LYS A 222 14.76 2.94 18.15
C LYS A 222 15.32 2.56 19.53
N SER A 223 16.42 1.81 19.56
CA SER A 223 17.08 1.40 20.80
C SER A 223 17.55 2.61 21.62
N GLU A 224 18.35 3.48 21.01
CA GLU A 224 18.92 4.67 21.65
C GLU A 224 17.83 5.67 22.07
N ALA A 225 16.81 5.91 21.23
CA ALA A 225 15.70 6.79 21.59
C ALA A 225 14.88 6.25 22.77
N THR A 226 14.69 4.92 22.85
CA THR A 226 13.96 4.30 23.96
C THR A 226 14.75 4.44 25.26
N GLN A 227 16.06 4.19 25.22
CA GLN A 227 16.93 4.37 26.38
C GLN A 227 16.94 5.83 26.85
N HIS A 228 17.14 6.77 25.93
CA HIS A 228 17.17 8.20 26.23
C HIS A 228 15.83 8.70 26.82
N ALA A 229 14.70 8.22 26.29
CA ALA A 229 13.37 8.54 26.83
C ALA A 229 13.16 7.95 28.23
N ALA A 230 13.64 6.73 28.49
CA ALA A 230 13.54 6.10 29.80
C ALA A 230 14.37 6.83 30.87
N GLU A 231 15.59 7.26 30.52
CA GLU A 231 16.46 8.05 31.41
C GLU A 231 15.83 9.41 31.74
N LEU A 232 15.31 10.11 30.73
CA LEU A 232 14.61 11.38 30.91
C LEU A 232 13.36 11.24 31.79
N ALA A 233 12.54 10.21 31.54
CA ALA A 233 11.36 9.95 32.35
C ALA A 233 11.71 9.63 33.81
N LYS A 234 12.77 8.84 34.02
CA LYS A 234 13.25 8.47 35.36
C LYS A 234 13.72 9.68 36.16
N GLU A 235 14.53 10.57 35.55
CA GLU A 235 15.00 11.78 36.22
C GLU A 235 13.83 12.72 36.55
N ASN A 236 12.90 12.92 35.62
CA ASN A 236 11.73 13.79 35.85
C ASN A 236 10.82 13.27 36.98
N VAL A 237 10.53 11.96 37.01
CA VAL A 237 9.73 11.35 38.08
C VAL A 237 10.46 11.45 39.42
N LYS A 238 11.78 11.23 39.44
CA LYS A 238 12.59 11.35 40.66
C LYS A 238 12.59 12.79 41.18
N CYS A 239 12.84 13.78 40.33
CA CYS A 239 12.82 15.19 40.74
C CYS A 239 11.44 15.63 41.26
N PHE A 240 10.36 15.14 40.65
CA PHE A 240 9.00 15.39 41.12
C PHE A 240 8.75 14.81 42.52
N LEU A 241 9.12 13.55 42.75
CA LEU A 241 8.94 12.88 44.06
C LEU A 241 9.82 13.51 45.16
N ASP A 242 11.06 13.89 44.82
CA ASP A 242 12.01 14.49 45.74
C ASP A 242 11.80 16.02 45.91
N CYS A 243 10.82 16.62 45.22
CA CYS A 243 10.59 18.08 45.16
C CYS A 243 11.86 18.88 44.83
N SER A 244 12.71 18.34 43.96
CA SER A 244 13.97 18.96 43.53
C SER A 244 13.87 19.52 42.10
N GLN A 245 14.74 20.47 41.76
CA GLN A 245 14.78 20.99 40.40
C GLN A 245 15.40 19.98 39.42
N PRO A 246 14.86 19.83 38.21
CA PRO A 246 15.39 18.93 37.21
C PRO A 246 16.75 19.41 36.68
N LYS A 247 17.64 18.46 36.40
CA LYS A 247 18.88 18.74 35.68
C LYS A 247 18.57 19.03 34.21
N GLU A 248 19.35 19.91 33.61
CA GLU A 248 19.21 20.25 32.19
C GLU A 248 19.56 19.02 31.33
N PHE A 249 18.55 18.44 30.69
CA PHE A 249 18.69 17.26 29.83
C PHE A 249 18.57 17.68 28.36
N ASN A 250 19.65 17.48 27.60
CA ASN A 250 19.72 17.96 26.22
C ASN A 250 18.93 17.06 25.27
N THR A 251 17.72 17.47 24.91
CA THR A 251 16.94 16.85 23.83
C THR A 251 17.09 17.64 22.52
N PRO A 252 17.14 16.98 21.35
CA PRO A 252 17.15 17.67 20.06
C PRO A 252 15.94 18.60 19.93
N THR A 253 16.12 19.74 19.27
CA THR A 253 15.05 20.73 19.14
C THR A 253 13.98 20.26 18.14
N MET A 254 12.77 20.83 18.23
CA MET A 254 11.69 20.63 17.26
C MET A 254 12.14 20.79 15.79
N LYS A 255 13.04 21.75 15.52
CA LYS A 255 13.55 21.99 14.16
C LYS A 255 14.43 20.84 13.69
N ASP A 256 15.24 20.27 14.58
CA ASP A 256 16.13 19.15 14.26
C ASP A 256 15.31 17.89 13.92
N TRP A 257 14.26 17.63 14.69
CA TRP A 257 13.31 16.53 14.42
C TRP A 257 12.57 16.69 13.07
N GLN A 258 12.14 17.91 12.77
CA GLN A 258 11.46 18.18 11.50
C GLN A 258 12.40 17.99 10.30
N GLN A 259 13.68 18.34 10.47
CA GLN A 259 14.69 18.25 9.42
C GLN A 259 15.02 16.80 9.04
N ILE A 260 15.17 15.90 10.02
CA ILE A 260 15.42 14.47 9.74
C ILE A 260 14.17 13.73 9.25
N SER A 261 12.97 14.28 9.49
CA SER A 261 11.68 13.70 9.06
C SER A 261 11.29 14.08 7.62
N SER A 262 12.05 14.96 6.97
CA SER A 262 11.79 15.37 5.60
C SER A 262 12.02 14.24 4.58
N LEU A 263 11.37 14.31 3.42
CA LEU A 263 11.54 13.30 2.37
C LEU A 263 12.97 13.29 1.83
N TYR A 264 13.51 12.09 1.63
CA TYR A 264 14.87 11.90 1.14
C TYR A 264 15.09 12.57 -0.24
N THR A 265 16.24 13.24 -0.38
CA THR A 265 16.78 13.72 -1.66
C THR A 265 18.11 13.07 -1.96
N PHE A 266 18.22 12.49 -3.15
CA PHE A 266 19.49 12.02 -3.66
C PHE A 266 20.28 13.17 -4.27
N ASN A 267 21.58 13.26 -3.94
CA ASN A 267 22.51 14.16 -4.60
C ASN A 267 23.75 13.34 -5.05
N PRO A 268 24.11 13.34 -6.35
CA PRO A 268 25.25 12.55 -6.84
C PRO A 268 26.60 13.07 -6.34
N LYS A 269 26.70 14.34 -5.92
CA LYS A 269 27.94 14.96 -5.41
C LYS A 269 28.20 14.68 -3.94
N GLU A 270 27.14 14.43 -3.16
CA GLU A 270 27.19 14.16 -1.72
C GLU A 270 26.42 12.88 -1.40
N GLN A 271 27.14 11.77 -1.21
CA GLN A 271 26.53 10.46 -0.98
C GLN A 271 26.08 10.29 0.48
N TYR A 272 24.84 10.69 0.77
CA TYR A 272 24.18 10.42 2.05
C TYR A 272 23.11 9.35 1.92
N TYR A 273 23.10 8.39 2.83
CA TYR A 273 22.17 7.25 2.81
C TYR A 273 20.83 7.54 3.52
N SER A 274 20.75 8.55 4.37
CA SER A 274 19.52 8.93 5.06
C SER A 274 19.49 10.43 5.32
N MET A 275 18.33 10.96 5.71
CA MET A 275 18.22 12.36 6.13
C MET A 275 18.93 12.62 7.47
N LEU A 276 18.98 11.63 8.36
CA LEU A 276 19.75 11.69 9.60
C LEU A 276 21.26 11.76 9.31
N HIS A 277 21.75 10.91 8.41
CA HIS A 277 23.13 10.93 7.93
C HIS A 277 23.48 12.29 7.29
N LYS A 278 22.59 12.81 6.43
CA LYS A 278 22.74 14.15 5.83
C LYS A 278 22.74 15.26 6.88
N TYR A 279 21.94 15.14 7.93
CA TYR A 279 21.85 16.11 9.03
C TYR A 279 23.15 16.19 9.83
N VAL A 280 23.70 15.04 10.25
CA VAL A 280 24.91 14.99 11.08
C VAL A 280 26.15 15.49 10.34
N ASN A 281 26.26 15.22 9.03
CA ASN A 281 27.45 15.55 8.25
C ASN A 281 27.45 16.96 7.62
N LYS A 282 26.34 17.71 7.67
CA LYS A 282 26.33 19.09 7.19
C LYS A 282 26.95 20.04 8.23
N LYS A 283 28.04 20.71 7.85
CA LYS A 283 28.81 21.64 8.69
C LYS A 283 28.10 22.97 9.05
N VAL A 284 26.89 23.25 8.53
CA VAL A 284 26.21 24.54 8.72
C VAL A 284 24.80 24.34 9.29
N LYS A 285 24.65 24.58 10.60
CA LYS A 285 23.38 24.50 11.36
C LYS A 285 22.38 25.64 11.04
N SER A 286 22.75 26.63 10.23
CA SER A 286 22.01 27.90 10.09
C SER A 286 21.16 28.04 8.82
N GLN A 287 21.12 27.03 7.94
CA GLN A 287 20.17 27.00 6.82
C GLN A 287 19.37 25.69 6.90
N SER A 288 18.04 25.79 6.85
CA SER A 288 17.15 24.64 6.62
C SER A 288 17.74 23.75 5.54
N ILE A 289 17.59 22.41 5.59
CA ILE A 289 17.86 21.53 4.43
C ILE A 289 16.87 21.89 3.32
N ARG A 290 17.12 23.02 2.68
CA ARG A 290 16.52 23.45 1.44
C ARG A 290 17.30 22.71 0.37
N SER A 291 16.54 22.13 -0.56
CA SER A 291 17.04 21.46 -1.77
C SER A 291 18.34 22.10 -2.24
N SER A 292 19.46 21.39 -2.07
CA SER A 292 20.72 21.78 -2.68
C SER A 292 20.59 21.69 -4.19
N GLU A 293 21.36 22.50 -4.92
CA GLU A 293 21.42 22.41 -6.38
C GLU A 293 21.88 20.99 -6.78
N GLY A 294 21.03 20.26 -7.51
CA GLY A 294 21.25 18.84 -7.89
C GLY A 294 20.50 17.78 -7.06
N ASP A 295 19.69 18.18 -6.07
CA ASP A 295 18.85 17.23 -5.31
C ASP A 295 17.66 16.72 -6.17
N ALA A 296 17.57 15.40 -6.36
CA ALA A 296 16.52 14.76 -7.14
C ALA A 296 15.74 13.70 -6.32
N VAL A 297 14.45 13.52 -6.64
CA VAL A 297 13.70 12.33 -6.20
C VAL A 297 13.90 11.24 -7.21
N VAL A 298 14.52 10.16 -6.76
CA VAL A 298 14.74 8.99 -7.59
C VAL A 298 13.72 7.92 -7.17
N PRO A 299 12.84 7.45 -8.08
CA PRO A 299 11.84 6.43 -7.77
C PRO A 299 12.39 5.20 -7.07
N VAL A 300 13.55 4.71 -7.52
CA VAL A 300 14.21 3.53 -6.95
C VAL A 300 14.64 3.71 -5.49
N LEU A 301 14.80 4.96 -5.03
CA LEU A 301 15.18 5.32 -3.65
C LEU A 301 13.96 5.67 -2.79
N GLY A 302 12.73 5.45 -3.28
CA GLY A 302 11.51 5.67 -2.50
C GLY A 302 11.41 4.83 -1.22
N PHE A 303 12.14 3.72 -1.13
CA PHE A 303 12.21 2.87 0.07
C PHE A 303 12.87 3.57 1.26
N VAL A 304 13.68 4.61 1.04
CA VAL A 304 14.34 5.36 2.13
C VAL A 304 13.32 6.06 3.04
N ASP A 305 12.17 6.45 2.46
CA ASP A 305 11.09 7.12 3.18
C ASP A 305 9.99 6.18 3.69
N SER A 306 10.07 4.91 3.32
CA SER A 306 9.20 3.84 3.82
C SER A 306 10.00 3.07 4.86
N PRO A 307 9.99 3.45 6.15
CA PRO A 307 10.55 2.60 7.19
C PRO A 307 10.00 1.20 7.00
N GLY A 308 10.87 0.20 7.09
CA GLY A 308 10.52 -1.17 6.80
C GLY A 308 9.18 -1.47 7.45
N MET A 309 8.19 -1.84 6.64
CA MET A 309 7.03 -2.59 7.12
C MET A 309 7.59 -3.92 7.61
N ASN A 310 8.30 -3.87 8.74
CA ASN A 310 8.50 -5.02 9.56
C ASN A 310 7.09 -5.32 10.04
N ALA A 311 6.45 -6.26 9.37
CA ALA A 311 5.60 -7.23 10.01
C ALA A 311 6.45 -7.90 11.12
N SER A 312 6.70 -7.14 12.17
CA SER A 312 6.99 -7.61 13.51
C SER A 312 5.65 -7.51 14.21
N THR A 313 4.76 -8.44 13.87
CA THR A 313 3.75 -8.89 14.82
C THR A 313 4.56 -9.56 15.93
N GLU A 314 4.98 -8.78 16.92
CA GLU A 314 5.18 -9.32 18.26
C GLU A 314 3.80 -9.38 18.90
N LEU A 315 3.16 -10.53 18.71
CA LEU A 315 2.46 -11.26 19.78
C LEU A 315 2.38 -12.73 19.37
#